data_AF-A0A6C0EA92-F1
#
_entry.id   AF-A0A6C0EA92-F1
#
_cell.length_a   1.000
_cell.length_b   1.000
_cell.length_c   1.000
_cell.angle_alpha   90.00
_cell.angle_beta   90.00
_cell.angle_gamma   90.00
#
_symmetry.space_group_name_H-M   'P 1'
#
loop_
_entity.id
_entity.type
_entity.pdbx_description
1 polymer ?
#
loop_
_entity_poly.entity_id
_entity_poly.type
_entity_poly.pdbx_seq_one_letter_code
_entity_poly.pdbx_strand_id
1 'polypeptide(L)'
;KDFIEKALSQLKPNGYLLFITPDNWMSYADRNVLIEIITSLQIIHLDIHTAKKYFKKIGSSFTWYIIQNCAFYKNINISGIWKKKEYTSSVLSKQRKYIPLLYNQTVQNILSKTIDNTTLPKFDIKTSSDLHKYTKAEFISDTQTNVFKYKLIHTPSQTVYSSKPHKFQDGFKVFLSTTDKYNVFIDNCGMTQSIVFILCSSEEQAKKYLQILQHPLYVFINNICRWGNFNNIRILQSFPIPDIEYSGEHEKIYNYFNITEDEINYINANL
;
A
#
# COMPACT_ATOMS: atom_id res chain seq x y z
N LYS A 1 15.07 14.21 1.86
CA LYS A 1 14.72 13.82 3.26
C LYS A 1 15.69 14.49 4.21
N ASP A 2 16.98 14.40 3.91
CA ASP A 2 18.10 14.98 4.65
C ASP A 2 17.91 16.48 4.97
N PHE A 3 17.37 17.26 4.04
CA PHE A 3 17.08 18.68 4.30
C PHE A 3 16.00 18.90 5.37
N ILE A 4 14.96 18.06 5.39
CA ILE A 4 13.88 18.14 6.39
C ILE A 4 14.43 17.72 7.76
N GLU A 5 15.22 16.65 7.80
CA GLU A 5 15.88 16.17 9.01
C GLU A 5 16.86 17.22 9.57
N LYS A 6 17.64 17.88 8.69
CA LYS A 6 18.52 18.98 9.08
C LYS A 6 17.74 20.15 9.64
N ALA A 7 16.66 20.57 8.98
CA ALA A 7 15.81 21.66 9.44
C ALA A 7 15.18 21.34 10.80
N LEU A 8 14.68 20.11 11.00
CA LEU A 8 14.18 19.61 12.28
C LEU A 8 15.25 19.65 13.37
N SER A 9 16.49 19.23 13.07
CA SER A 9 17.59 19.24 14.05
C SER A 9 17.99 20.66 14.51
N GLN A 10 17.67 21.68 13.73
CA GLN A 10 17.94 23.09 14.04
C GLN A 10 16.71 23.82 14.60
N LEU A 11 15.54 23.20 14.53
CA LEU A 11 14.28 23.80 14.98
C LEU A 11 14.25 23.86 16.50
N LYS A 12 14.11 25.05 17.07
CA LYS A 12 14.02 25.24 18.52
C LYS A 12 12.78 24.50 19.07
N PRO A 13 12.78 24.09 20.36
CA PRO A 13 11.58 23.55 21.01
C PRO A 13 10.39 24.49 20.84
N ASN A 14 9.22 23.92 20.52
CA ASN A 14 8.00 24.66 20.17
C ASN A 14 8.09 25.56 18.93
N GLY A 15 9.21 25.55 18.20
CA GLY A 15 9.35 26.22 16.91
C GLY A 15 8.46 25.57 15.86
N TYR A 16 8.07 26.35 14.85
CA TYR A 16 7.24 25.89 13.75
C TYR A 16 8.07 25.70 12.48
N LEU A 17 7.73 24.67 11.71
CA LEU A 17 8.33 24.39 10.42
C LEU A 17 7.24 24.12 9.40
N LEU A 18 7.34 24.81 8.27
CA LEU A 18 6.47 24.61 7.12
C LEU A 18 7.30 24.09 5.97
N PHE A 19 6.84 22.99 5.37
CA PHE A 19 7.44 22.46 4.15
C PHE A 19 6.38 22.17 3.10
N ILE A 20 6.79 22.31 1.84
CA ILE A 20 6.10 21.72 0.68
C ILE A 20 7.02 20.68 0.05
N THR A 21 6.54 19.43 -0.07
CA THR A 21 7.36 18.28 -0.48
C THR A 21 6.53 17.29 -1.30
N PRO A 22 7.14 16.45 -2.15
CA PRO A 22 6.43 15.35 -2.80
C PRO A 22 5.82 14.38 -1.77
N ASP A 23 4.65 13.83 -2.05
CA ASP A 23 3.89 12.95 -1.13
C ASP A 23 4.60 11.65 -0.71
N ASN A 24 5.66 11.23 -1.40
CA ASN A 24 6.43 10.02 -1.10
C ASN A 24 6.99 9.95 0.34
N TRP A 25 7.16 11.06 1.06
CA TRP A 25 7.58 11.00 2.47
C TRP A 25 6.52 10.33 3.38
N MET A 26 5.25 10.31 2.95
CA MET A 26 4.15 9.65 3.66
C MET A 26 4.09 8.13 3.42
N SER A 27 4.90 7.59 2.50
CA SER A 27 4.83 6.19 2.09
C SER A 27 5.42 5.22 3.12
N TYR A 28 4.88 4.01 3.17
CA TYR A 28 5.41 2.95 4.02
C TYR A 28 6.64 2.29 3.39
N ALA A 29 7.81 2.44 4.01
CA ALA A 29 9.01 1.70 3.63
C ALA A 29 9.94 1.56 4.84
N ASP A 30 10.68 0.44 4.95
CA ASP A 30 11.56 0.18 6.11
C ASP A 30 12.62 1.26 6.32
N ARG A 31 13.09 1.88 5.23
CA ARG A 31 14.10 2.95 5.28
C ARG A 31 13.48 4.34 5.43
N ASN A 32 12.16 4.46 5.50
CA ASN A 32 11.49 5.74 5.64
C ASN A 32 11.24 6.07 7.12
N VAL A 33 12.27 6.50 7.83
CA VAL A 33 12.16 6.91 9.24
C VAL A 33 11.53 8.28 9.44
N LEU A 34 11.55 9.12 8.39
CA LEU A 34 11.07 10.50 8.46
C LEU A 34 9.59 10.61 8.86
N ILE A 35 8.75 9.70 8.39
CA ILE A 35 7.32 9.69 8.72
C ILE A 35 7.08 9.46 10.21
N GLU A 36 7.82 8.55 10.83
CA GLU A 36 7.72 8.26 12.26
C GLU A 36 8.23 9.42 13.11
N ILE A 37 9.27 10.13 12.64
CA ILE A 37 9.76 11.34 13.28
C ILE A 37 8.70 12.45 13.20
N ILE A 38 8.23 12.78 11.99
CA ILE A 38 7.26 13.87 11.79
C ILE A 38 5.95 13.60 12.54
N THR A 39 5.46 12.36 12.54
CA THR A 39 4.21 11.99 13.22
C THR A 39 4.36 11.82 14.74
N SER A 40 5.59 11.77 15.26
CA SER A 40 5.84 11.89 16.71
C SER A 40 5.74 13.34 17.19
N LEU A 41 5.87 14.31 16.28
CA LEU A 41 5.71 15.73 16.56
C LEU A 41 4.26 16.18 16.36
N GLN A 42 3.92 17.37 16.87
CA GLN A 42 2.61 17.96 16.60
C GLN A 42 2.53 18.47 15.16
N ILE A 43 1.79 17.75 14.33
CA ILE A 43 1.36 18.25 13.02
C ILE A 43 0.15 19.16 13.26
N ILE A 44 0.31 20.46 13.00
CA ILE A 44 -0.75 21.46 13.12
C ILE A 44 -1.70 21.35 11.93
N HIS A 45 -1.13 21.18 10.75
CA HIS A 45 -1.88 21.02 9.51
C HIS A 45 -1.11 20.17 8.52
N LEU A 46 -1.80 19.30 7.78
CA LEU A 46 -1.28 18.56 6.64
C LEU A 46 -2.27 18.68 5.48
N ASP A 47 -1.77 19.17 4.35
CA ASP A 47 -2.50 19.24 3.11
C ASP A 47 -1.99 18.18 2.12
N ILE A 48 -2.93 17.46 1.51
CA ILE A 48 -2.65 16.42 0.53
C ILE A 48 -3.15 16.84 -0.86
N HIS A 49 -2.20 17.10 -1.76
CA HIS A 49 -2.39 17.33 -3.20
C HIS A 49 -3.00 18.66 -3.64
N THR A 50 -3.48 19.54 -2.74
CA THR A 50 -4.09 20.81 -3.20
C THR A 50 -3.07 21.75 -3.83
N ALA A 51 -1.80 21.67 -3.38
CA ALA A 51 -0.73 22.50 -3.89
C ALA A 51 -0.36 22.20 -5.36
N LYS A 52 -0.77 21.04 -5.91
CA LYS A 52 -0.48 20.64 -7.30
C LYS A 52 -0.89 21.71 -8.33
N LYS A 53 -1.96 22.47 -8.06
CA LYS A 53 -2.44 23.56 -8.92
C LYS A 53 -1.40 24.66 -9.18
N TYR A 54 -0.43 24.81 -8.28
CA TYR A 54 0.69 25.77 -8.42
C TYR A 54 1.89 25.19 -9.20
N PHE A 55 1.93 23.88 -9.46
CA PHE A 55 3.04 23.18 -10.13
C PHE A 55 2.60 22.47 -11.42
N LYS A 56 1.89 23.19 -12.30
CA LYS A 56 1.21 22.62 -13.48
C LYS A 56 2.11 21.82 -14.43
N LYS A 57 3.39 22.16 -14.54
CA LYS A 57 4.36 21.51 -15.44
C LYS A 57 5.18 20.39 -14.79
N ILE A 58 4.99 20.15 -13.49
CA ILE A 58 5.75 19.15 -12.75
C ILE A 58 4.90 17.88 -12.65
N GLY A 59 5.46 16.71 -12.99
CA GLY A 59 4.72 15.44 -12.94
C GLY A 59 4.32 15.00 -11.54
N SER A 60 5.11 15.35 -10.51
CA SER A 60 4.92 14.94 -9.11
C SER A 60 3.66 15.51 -8.44
N SER A 61 3.12 14.78 -7.48
CA SER A 61 2.12 15.26 -6.52
C SER A 61 2.81 15.84 -5.29
N PHE A 62 2.16 16.79 -4.61
CA PHE A 62 2.75 17.54 -3.50
C PHE A 62 1.86 17.51 -2.28
N THR A 63 2.50 17.60 -1.12
CA THR A 63 1.88 17.86 0.17
C THR A 63 2.55 19.09 0.77
N TRP A 64 1.82 19.80 1.62
CA TRP A 64 2.47 20.76 2.52
C TRP A 64 1.96 20.55 3.93
N TYR A 65 2.80 20.86 4.91
CA TYR A 65 2.47 20.64 6.30
C TYR A 65 3.12 21.69 7.18
N ILE A 66 2.49 21.93 8.33
CA ILE A 66 3.01 22.74 9.41
C ILE A 66 3.16 21.82 10.61
N ILE A 67 4.39 21.72 11.12
CA ILE A 67 4.68 21.01 12.36
C ILE A 67 5.19 21.97 13.42
N GLN A 68 4.93 21.64 14.68
CA GLN A 68 5.50 22.27 15.85
C GLN A 68 6.47 21.28 16.50
N ASN A 69 7.66 21.74 16.89
CA ASN A 69 8.67 20.90 17.53
C ASN A 69 8.36 20.61 19.00
N CYS A 70 7.30 19.83 19.21
CA CYS A 70 6.90 19.26 20.48
C CYS A 70 6.18 17.94 20.20
N ALA A 71 6.07 17.08 21.20
CA ALA A 71 5.24 15.88 21.10
C ALA A 71 3.80 16.28 20.72
N PHE A 72 3.14 15.45 19.91
CA PHE A 72 1.74 15.70 19.59
C PHE A 72 0.86 15.73 20.86
N TYR A 73 -0.11 16.63 20.87
CA TYR A 73 -0.99 16.88 22.01
C TYR A 73 -2.43 17.21 21.61
N LYS A 74 -2.69 17.41 20.31
CA LYS A 74 -4.03 17.66 19.74
C LYS A 74 -4.16 17.05 18.36
N ASN A 75 -5.38 16.99 17.84
CA ASN A 75 -5.65 16.52 16.49
C ASN A 75 -4.92 17.31 15.40
N ILE A 76 -4.66 16.64 14.29
CA ILE A 76 -4.13 17.21 13.05
C ILE A 76 -5.31 17.78 12.26
N ASN A 77 -5.16 18.99 11.72
CA ASN A 77 -6.07 19.49 10.70
C ASN A 77 -5.62 18.97 9.34
N ILE A 78 -6.49 18.25 8.65
CA ILE A 78 -6.21 17.74 7.31
C ILE A 78 -7.03 18.51 6.28
N SER A 79 -6.40 18.89 5.18
CA SER A 79 -7.09 19.22 3.92
C SER A 79 -6.53 18.38 2.78
N GLY A 80 -7.30 18.22 1.72
CA GLY A 80 -6.77 17.57 0.54
C GLY A 80 -7.74 17.51 -0.63
N ILE A 81 -7.25 16.97 -1.74
CA ILE A 81 -8.07 16.58 -2.88
C ILE A 81 -7.96 15.08 -3.07
N TRP A 82 -9.11 14.40 -3.08
CA TRP A 82 -9.21 13.00 -3.45
C TRP A 82 -10.24 12.83 -4.55
N LYS A 83 -9.87 12.14 -5.66
CA LYS A 83 -10.76 11.96 -6.82
C LYS A 83 -11.45 13.25 -7.29
N LYS A 84 -10.67 14.34 -7.33
CA LYS A 84 -11.11 15.71 -7.70
C LYS A 84 -12.12 16.36 -6.75
N LYS A 85 -12.35 15.79 -5.57
CA LYS A 85 -13.18 16.37 -4.51
C LYS A 85 -12.27 16.88 -3.40
N GLU A 86 -12.47 18.14 -3.03
CA GLU A 86 -11.82 18.71 -1.85
C GLU A 86 -12.44 18.13 -0.57
N TYR A 87 -11.62 17.93 0.45
CA TYR A 87 -12.07 17.49 1.76
C TYR A 87 -11.26 18.15 2.87
N THR A 88 -11.87 18.22 4.05
CA THR A 88 -11.21 18.62 5.29
C THR A 88 -11.54 17.61 6.40
N SER A 89 -10.68 17.51 7.40
CA SER A 89 -10.91 16.66 8.55
C SER A 89 -10.09 17.10 9.77
N SER A 90 -10.49 16.63 10.95
CA SER A 90 -9.68 16.66 12.16
C SER A 90 -9.36 15.22 12.54
N VAL A 91 -8.08 14.88 12.61
CA VAL A 91 -7.63 13.48 12.80
C VAL A 91 -6.80 13.35 14.06
N LEU A 92 -7.06 12.32 14.85
CA LEU A 92 -6.27 12.05 16.06
C LEU A 92 -4.79 11.86 15.72
N SER A 93 -3.94 12.70 16.34
CA SER A 93 -2.48 12.58 16.22
C SER A 93 -1.98 11.31 16.89
N LYS A 94 -1.12 10.58 16.17
CA LYS A 94 -0.36 9.46 16.70
C LYS A 94 0.88 9.28 15.82
N GLN A 95 1.90 8.63 16.36
CA GLN A 95 3.02 8.16 15.55
C GLN A 95 2.53 7.13 14.53
N ARG A 96 2.99 7.22 13.28
CA ARG A 96 2.60 6.33 12.18
C ARG A 96 3.79 5.96 11.30
N LYS A 97 3.72 4.77 10.70
CA LYS A 97 4.68 4.30 9.69
C LYS A 97 4.37 4.80 8.27
N TYR A 98 3.18 5.36 8.08
CA TYR A 98 2.70 5.93 6.82
C TYR A 98 1.45 6.80 7.05
N ILE A 99 1.13 7.65 6.08
CA ILE A 99 -0.13 8.39 5.99
C ILE A 99 -0.76 8.13 4.61
N PRO A 100 -2.01 7.62 4.52
CA PRO A 100 -2.68 7.39 3.24
C PRO A 100 -2.94 8.71 2.50
N LEU A 101 -3.12 8.65 1.18
CA LEU A 101 -3.41 9.81 0.33
C LEU A 101 -4.83 10.38 0.54
N LEU A 102 -5.77 9.55 0.96
CA LEU A 102 -7.04 9.99 1.53
C LEU A 102 -6.96 9.83 3.04
N TYR A 103 -6.87 10.92 3.80
CA TYR A 103 -6.65 10.85 5.24
C TYR A 103 -7.65 11.70 6.02
N ASN A 104 -8.48 11.03 6.80
CA ASN A 104 -9.45 11.62 7.71
C ASN A 104 -9.70 10.66 8.87
N GLN A 105 -10.55 11.06 9.81
CA GLN A 105 -10.81 10.24 11.00
C GLN A 105 -11.45 8.88 10.66
N THR A 106 -12.38 8.83 9.69
CA THR A 106 -13.00 7.58 9.22
C THR A 106 -11.95 6.63 8.64
N VAL A 107 -11.05 7.11 7.79
CA VAL A 107 -9.94 6.32 7.28
C VAL A 107 -9.03 5.83 8.40
N GLN A 108 -8.69 6.69 9.37
CA GLN A 108 -7.87 6.27 10.50
C GLN A 108 -8.54 5.16 11.31
N ASN A 109 -9.85 5.22 11.51
CA ASN A 109 -10.62 4.17 12.19
C ASN A 109 -10.56 2.85 11.41
N ILE A 110 -10.85 2.87 10.11
CA ILE A 110 -10.76 1.68 9.22
C ILE A 110 -9.35 1.07 9.29
N LEU A 111 -8.29 1.88 9.18
CA LEU A 111 -6.91 1.39 9.24
C LEU A 111 -6.59 0.75 10.59
N SER A 112 -7.04 1.36 11.70
CA SER A 112 -6.86 0.84 13.07
C SER A 112 -7.51 -0.51 13.31
N LYS A 113 -8.60 -0.81 12.62
CA LYS A 113 -9.30 -2.11 12.66
C LYS A 113 -8.66 -3.17 11.77
N THR A 114 -7.76 -2.78 10.86
CA THR A 114 -7.25 -3.63 9.77
C THR A 114 -5.72 -3.67 9.74
N ILE A 115 -5.08 -2.88 8.87
CA ILE A 115 -3.65 -2.99 8.57
C ILE A 115 -2.75 -2.40 9.66
N ASP A 116 -3.25 -1.43 10.46
CA ASP A 116 -2.54 -0.92 11.64
C ASP A 116 -2.65 -1.88 12.84
N ASN A 117 -3.61 -2.81 12.83
CA ASN A 117 -3.79 -3.75 13.94
C ASN A 117 -2.74 -4.87 13.86
N THR A 118 -1.83 -4.88 14.84
CA THR A 118 -0.71 -5.82 14.95
C THR A 118 -1.09 -7.17 15.54
N THR A 119 -2.28 -7.30 16.14
CA THR A 119 -2.75 -8.59 16.70
C THR A 119 -3.37 -9.50 15.65
N LEU A 120 -3.73 -8.95 14.48
CA LEU A 120 -4.32 -9.73 13.40
C LEU A 120 -3.24 -10.52 12.63
N PRO A 121 -3.47 -11.81 12.33
CA PRO A 121 -2.59 -12.54 11.44
C PRO A 121 -2.58 -11.88 10.07
N LYS A 122 -1.41 -11.85 9.40
CA LYS A 122 -1.22 -11.20 8.11
C LYS A 122 -0.92 -12.23 7.03
N PHE A 123 -1.25 -11.90 5.78
CA PHE A 123 -0.87 -12.74 4.65
C PHE A 123 0.66 -12.82 4.55
N ASP A 124 1.18 -14.04 4.37
CA ASP A 124 2.61 -14.28 4.10
C ASP A 124 2.93 -13.92 2.64
N ILE A 125 2.86 -12.63 2.33
CA ILE A 125 3.12 -12.09 0.99
C ILE A 125 4.64 -12.01 0.76
N LYS A 126 5.08 -12.74 -0.26
CA LYS A 126 6.48 -12.90 -0.63
C LYS A 126 6.81 -12.20 -1.93
N THR A 127 8.10 -11.89 -2.08
CA THR A 127 8.71 -11.44 -3.33
C THR A 127 9.81 -12.42 -3.73
N SER A 128 10.15 -12.48 -5.02
CA SER A 128 11.27 -13.28 -5.52
C SER A 128 11.95 -12.59 -6.69
N SER A 129 13.28 -12.63 -6.70
CA SER A 129 14.13 -12.17 -7.80
C SER A 129 15.01 -13.29 -8.38
N ASP A 130 14.68 -14.55 -8.08
CA ASP A 130 15.45 -15.74 -8.52
C ASP A 130 15.62 -15.80 -10.05
N LEU A 131 14.55 -15.52 -10.79
CA LEU A 131 14.56 -15.32 -12.25
C LEU A 131 14.19 -13.88 -12.60
N HIS A 132 14.99 -12.93 -12.13
CA HIS A 132 14.79 -11.52 -12.42
C HIS A 132 14.93 -11.23 -13.92
N LYS A 133 13.93 -10.59 -14.55
CA LYS A 133 13.80 -10.44 -16.01
C LYS A 133 15.07 -9.89 -16.68
N TYR A 134 15.71 -8.90 -16.06
CA TYR A 134 16.85 -8.20 -16.67
C TYR A 134 18.21 -8.82 -16.31
N THR A 135 18.47 -9.14 -15.05
CA THR A 135 19.77 -9.70 -14.61
C THR A 135 19.92 -11.20 -14.89
N LYS A 136 18.81 -11.89 -15.20
CA LYS A 136 18.77 -13.30 -15.61
C LYS A 136 18.15 -13.47 -17.00
N ALA A 137 18.27 -12.44 -17.84
CA ALA A 137 17.69 -12.40 -19.19
C ALA A 137 18.13 -13.57 -20.07
N GLU A 138 19.35 -14.07 -19.91
CA GLU A 138 19.86 -15.26 -20.63
C GLU A 138 19.01 -16.53 -20.42
N PHE A 139 18.28 -16.61 -19.30
CA PHE A 139 17.39 -17.71 -18.97
C PHE A 139 15.94 -17.42 -19.31
N ILE A 140 15.60 -16.28 -19.90
CA ILE A 140 14.21 -15.82 -20.07
C ILE A 140 13.95 -15.41 -21.54
N SER A 141 12.82 -15.85 -22.08
CA SER A 141 12.33 -15.47 -23.40
C SER A 141 10.87 -15.03 -23.32
N ASP A 142 10.48 -14.08 -24.19
CA ASP A 142 9.07 -13.72 -24.34
C ASP A 142 8.28 -14.81 -25.10
N THR A 143 8.96 -15.74 -25.78
CA THR A 143 8.35 -16.81 -26.58
C THR A 143 8.57 -18.17 -25.94
N GLN A 144 7.49 -18.95 -25.82
CA GLN A 144 7.58 -20.34 -25.36
C GLN A 144 8.26 -21.22 -26.41
N THR A 145 9.24 -21.99 -26.00
CA THR A 145 9.95 -22.95 -26.86
C THR A 145 10.27 -24.23 -26.08
N ASN A 146 10.85 -25.23 -26.75
CA ASN A 146 11.33 -26.44 -26.08
C ASN A 146 12.44 -26.16 -25.05
N VAL A 147 13.20 -25.06 -25.26
CA VAL A 147 14.21 -24.59 -24.30
C VAL A 147 13.54 -23.76 -23.21
N PHE A 148 12.83 -22.70 -23.57
CA PHE A 148 12.13 -21.80 -22.65
C PHE A 148 10.70 -22.31 -22.39
N LYS A 149 10.57 -23.31 -21.53
CA LYS A 149 9.31 -24.02 -21.27
C LYS A 149 8.63 -23.66 -19.96
N TYR A 150 9.34 -23.05 -19.01
CA TYR A 150 8.81 -22.76 -17.68
C TYR A 150 8.10 -21.41 -17.65
N LYS A 151 6.77 -21.39 -17.56
CA LYS A 151 5.97 -20.16 -17.49
C LYS A 151 6.38 -19.33 -16.26
N LEU A 152 6.57 -18.03 -16.46
CA LEU A 152 6.79 -17.03 -15.42
C LEU A 152 5.85 -15.83 -15.60
N ILE A 153 5.25 -15.38 -14.50
CA ILE A 153 4.54 -14.10 -14.47
C ILE A 153 5.55 -12.96 -14.28
N HIS A 154 5.61 -12.03 -15.24
CA HIS A 154 6.39 -10.80 -15.10
C HIS A 154 5.57 -9.69 -14.45
N THR A 155 4.49 -9.30 -15.10
CA THR A 155 3.45 -8.39 -14.59
C THR A 155 2.09 -9.07 -14.78
N PRO A 156 0.99 -8.53 -14.23
CA PRO A 156 -0.34 -9.10 -14.44
C PRO A 156 -0.73 -9.26 -15.92
N SER A 157 -0.17 -8.44 -16.81
CA SER A 157 -0.43 -8.46 -18.25
C SER A 157 0.69 -9.10 -19.08
N GLN A 158 1.83 -9.46 -18.48
CA GLN A 158 2.97 -10.01 -19.20
C GLN A 158 3.42 -11.35 -18.61
N THR A 159 3.35 -12.39 -19.44
CA THR A 159 3.96 -13.70 -19.20
C THR A 159 5.24 -13.82 -20.02
N VAL A 160 6.26 -14.44 -19.44
CA VAL A 160 7.52 -14.83 -20.10
C VAL A 160 7.84 -16.28 -19.76
N TYR A 161 8.84 -16.87 -20.39
CA TYR A 161 9.20 -18.27 -20.22
C TYR A 161 10.68 -18.42 -19.89
N SER A 162 11.01 -19.35 -19.00
CA SER A 162 12.39 -19.63 -18.61
C SER A 162 12.88 -20.98 -19.09
N SER A 163 14.20 -21.08 -19.29
CA SER A 163 14.90 -22.32 -19.62
C SER A 163 15.14 -23.24 -18.42
N LYS A 164 14.97 -22.73 -17.20
CA LYS A 164 15.06 -23.49 -15.96
C LYS A 164 13.88 -23.18 -15.04
N PRO A 165 13.49 -24.10 -14.14
CA PRO A 165 12.38 -23.84 -13.22
C PRO A 165 12.77 -22.75 -12.23
N HIS A 166 11.81 -21.88 -11.88
CA HIS A 166 11.93 -20.99 -10.74
C HIS A 166 11.95 -21.80 -9.43
N LYS A 167 12.59 -21.31 -8.37
CA LYS A 167 12.54 -21.96 -7.03
C LYS A 167 11.12 -22.16 -6.45
N PHE A 168 10.15 -21.44 -7.01
CA PHE A 168 8.72 -21.56 -6.72
C PHE A 168 7.96 -21.80 -8.04
N GLN A 169 8.47 -22.70 -8.89
CA GLN A 169 7.82 -22.97 -10.17
C GLN A 169 6.43 -23.56 -9.94
N ASP A 170 6.34 -24.58 -9.10
CA ASP A 170 5.11 -25.31 -8.82
C ASP A 170 4.43 -24.80 -7.54
N GLY A 171 3.21 -25.29 -7.29
CA GLY A 171 2.33 -24.88 -6.20
C GLY A 171 1.39 -23.73 -6.58
N PHE A 172 0.14 -23.82 -6.12
CA PHE A 172 -0.84 -22.75 -6.30
C PHE A 172 -0.39 -21.47 -5.60
N LYS A 173 -0.48 -20.36 -6.32
CA LYS A 173 -0.11 -19.04 -5.82
C LYS A 173 -1.22 -18.06 -6.08
N VAL A 174 -1.47 -17.20 -5.10
CA VAL A 174 -2.24 -15.97 -5.31
C VAL A 174 -1.26 -14.86 -5.59
N PHE A 175 -1.28 -14.35 -6.83
CA PHE A 175 -0.46 -13.24 -7.27
C PHE A 175 -1.17 -11.91 -7.01
N LEU A 176 -0.43 -10.91 -6.53
CA LEU A 176 -0.91 -9.54 -6.38
C LEU A 176 -0.01 -8.60 -7.19
N SER A 177 -0.63 -7.71 -7.96
CA SER A 177 0.09 -6.75 -8.78
C SER A 177 0.91 -5.78 -7.93
N THR A 178 2.18 -5.56 -8.31
CA THR A 178 2.94 -4.42 -7.80
C THR A 178 2.90 -3.24 -8.76
N THR A 179 2.71 -3.53 -10.05
CA THR A 179 2.64 -2.55 -11.13
C THR A 179 1.19 -2.26 -11.50
N ASP A 180 0.89 -1.02 -11.88
CA ASP A 180 -0.43 -0.61 -12.36
C ASP A 180 -1.54 -0.78 -11.29
N LYS A 181 -2.80 -0.98 -11.68
CA LYS A 181 -3.95 -1.15 -10.78
C LYS A 181 -3.81 -2.41 -9.94
N TYR A 182 -4.38 -2.35 -8.74
CA TYR A 182 -4.51 -3.52 -7.87
C TYR A 182 -5.27 -4.63 -8.59
N ASN A 183 -4.63 -5.77 -8.73
CA ASN A 183 -5.20 -6.96 -9.34
C ASN A 183 -4.69 -8.18 -8.60
N VAL A 184 -5.57 -9.17 -8.43
CA VAL A 184 -5.31 -10.42 -7.73
C VAL A 184 -5.80 -11.57 -8.58
N PHE A 185 -4.96 -12.59 -8.76
CA PHE A 185 -5.29 -13.77 -9.57
C PHE A 185 -4.51 -14.99 -9.11
N ILE A 186 -4.97 -16.18 -9.53
CA ILE A 186 -4.34 -17.46 -9.19
C ILE A 186 -3.58 -17.97 -10.40
N ASP A 187 -2.38 -18.49 -10.18
CA ASP A 187 -1.65 -19.28 -11.16
C ASP A 187 -0.77 -20.31 -10.43
N ASN A 188 -0.32 -21.34 -11.16
CA ASN A 188 0.56 -22.40 -10.67
C ASN A 188 1.85 -22.39 -11.48
N CYS A 189 2.57 -21.27 -11.44
CA CYS A 189 3.82 -21.08 -12.18
C CYS A 189 4.83 -20.22 -11.42
N GLY A 190 5.99 -20.00 -12.04
CA GLY A 190 7.04 -19.13 -11.55
C GLY A 190 6.73 -17.65 -11.78
N MET A 191 7.68 -16.78 -11.43
CA MET A 191 7.52 -15.33 -11.50
C MET A 191 8.86 -14.64 -11.66
N THR A 192 8.82 -13.35 -11.96
CA THR A 192 9.98 -12.46 -11.87
C THR A 192 9.76 -11.44 -10.75
N GLN A 193 10.62 -10.43 -10.67
CA GLN A 193 10.65 -9.44 -9.58
C GLN A 193 9.46 -8.47 -9.51
N SER A 194 8.65 -8.35 -10.57
CA SER A 194 7.64 -7.28 -10.70
C SER A 194 6.24 -7.68 -10.17
N ILE A 195 6.16 -8.74 -9.36
CA ILE A 195 4.91 -9.20 -8.75
C ILE A 195 5.16 -9.80 -7.36
N VAL A 196 4.16 -9.75 -6.49
CA VAL A 196 4.19 -10.45 -5.19
C VAL A 196 3.23 -11.63 -5.21
N PHE A 197 3.43 -12.59 -4.31
CA PHE A 197 2.63 -13.80 -4.27
C PHE A 197 2.45 -14.33 -2.86
N ILE A 198 1.41 -15.13 -2.67
CA ILE A 198 1.15 -15.97 -1.49
C ILE A 198 1.20 -17.42 -1.97
N LEU A 199 2.01 -18.25 -1.31
CA LEU A 199 2.01 -19.70 -1.55
C LEU A 199 0.80 -20.32 -0.84
N CYS A 200 0.07 -21.17 -1.55
CA CYS A 200 -1.09 -21.86 -1.02
C CYS A 200 -0.84 -23.36 -0.97
N SER A 201 -1.35 -24.01 0.07
CA SER A 201 -1.27 -25.48 0.24
C SER A 201 -2.19 -26.23 -0.70
N SER A 202 -3.26 -25.58 -1.19
CA SER A 202 -4.22 -26.17 -2.13
C SER A 202 -4.87 -25.10 -3.02
N GLU A 203 -5.57 -25.55 -4.06
CA GLU A 203 -6.33 -24.67 -4.94
C GLU A 203 -7.50 -23.99 -4.21
N GLU A 204 -8.14 -24.69 -3.30
CA GLU A 204 -9.25 -24.17 -2.47
C GLU A 204 -8.78 -23.02 -1.59
N GLN A 205 -7.60 -23.16 -0.96
CA GLN A 205 -7.01 -22.08 -0.19
C GLN A 205 -6.69 -20.87 -1.08
N ALA A 206 -6.14 -21.10 -2.28
CA ALA A 206 -5.87 -20.03 -3.24
C ALA A 206 -7.15 -19.30 -3.65
N LYS A 207 -8.25 -20.03 -3.93
CA LYS A 207 -9.57 -19.46 -4.24
C LYS A 207 -10.14 -18.66 -3.08
N LYS A 208 -10.05 -19.17 -1.84
CA LYS A 208 -10.46 -18.44 -0.63
C LYS A 208 -9.70 -17.11 -0.50
N TYR A 209 -8.37 -17.16 -0.61
CA TYR A 209 -7.52 -15.97 -0.50
C TYR A 209 -7.78 -14.97 -1.61
N LEU A 210 -7.97 -15.43 -2.85
CA LEU A 210 -8.37 -14.59 -3.98
C LEU A 210 -9.65 -13.81 -3.67
N GLN A 211 -10.71 -14.49 -3.21
CA GLN A 211 -11.97 -13.85 -2.88
C GLN A 211 -11.82 -12.81 -1.75
N ILE A 212 -11.07 -13.13 -0.70
CA ILE A 212 -10.80 -12.19 0.40
C ILE A 212 -10.06 -10.95 -0.12
N LEU A 213 -8.99 -11.13 -0.89
CA LEU A 213 -8.13 -10.04 -1.36
C LEU A 213 -8.78 -9.17 -2.44
N GLN A 214 -9.82 -9.67 -3.12
CA GLN A 214 -10.66 -8.91 -4.05
C GLN A 214 -11.76 -8.11 -3.34
N HIS A 215 -11.97 -8.33 -2.05
CA HIS A 215 -13.02 -7.65 -1.30
C HIS A 215 -12.82 -6.11 -1.31
N PRO A 216 -13.91 -5.33 -1.44
CA PRO A 216 -13.88 -3.86 -1.49
C PRO A 216 -12.98 -3.17 -0.45
N LEU A 217 -12.96 -3.67 0.79
CA LEU A 217 -12.10 -3.18 1.86
C LEU A 217 -10.60 -3.21 1.49
N TYR A 218 -10.09 -4.32 0.94
CA TYR A 218 -8.67 -4.46 0.59
C TYR A 218 -8.30 -3.59 -0.61
N VAL A 219 -9.19 -3.53 -1.61
CA VAL A 219 -9.04 -2.65 -2.78
C VAL A 219 -8.98 -1.19 -2.35
N PHE A 220 -9.88 -0.77 -1.47
CA PHE A 220 -9.90 0.59 -0.91
C PHE A 220 -8.61 0.91 -0.16
N ILE A 221 -8.20 0.05 0.76
CA ILE A 221 -6.96 0.24 1.55
C ILE A 221 -5.74 0.34 0.63
N ASN A 222 -5.62 -0.52 -0.39
CA ASN A 222 -4.54 -0.42 -1.36
C ASN A 222 -4.56 0.93 -2.09
N ASN A 223 -5.72 1.34 -2.58
CA ASN A 223 -5.87 2.54 -3.39
C ASN A 223 -5.47 3.81 -2.63
N ILE A 224 -5.88 3.94 -1.37
CA ILE A 224 -5.51 5.09 -0.53
C ILE A 224 -4.04 5.05 -0.10
N CYS A 225 -3.38 3.89 -0.13
CA CYS A 225 -1.97 3.72 0.26
C CYS A 225 -1.04 3.51 -0.96
N ARG A 226 -1.36 4.14 -2.09
CA ARG A 226 -0.58 4.08 -3.33
C ARG A 226 -0.02 5.45 -3.68
N TRP A 227 1.16 5.78 -3.18
CA TRP A 227 1.86 7.07 -3.39
C TRP A 227 2.53 7.23 -4.77
N GLY A 228 2.31 6.30 -5.70
CA GLY A 228 2.90 6.35 -7.03
C GLY A 228 2.34 5.30 -7.97
N ASN A 229 3.09 4.97 -9.02
CA ASN A 229 2.62 4.02 -10.04
C ASN A 229 2.58 2.56 -9.56
N PHE A 230 3.17 2.26 -8.41
CA PHE A 230 3.29 0.90 -7.88
C PHE A 230 2.50 0.74 -6.58
N ASN A 231 1.86 -0.41 -6.40
CA ASN A 231 1.29 -0.80 -5.11
C ASN A 231 2.40 -0.98 -4.09
N ASN A 232 2.16 -0.52 -2.86
CA ASN A 232 3.17 -0.54 -1.83
C ASN A 232 3.29 -1.94 -1.19
N ILE A 233 4.43 -2.60 -1.36
CA ILE A 233 4.66 -3.97 -0.88
C ILE A 233 4.46 -4.09 0.63
N ARG A 234 4.85 -3.09 1.43
CA ARG A 234 4.68 -3.11 2.89
C ARG A 234 3.21 -3.00 3.30
N ILE A 235 2.40 -2.27 2.53
CA ILE A 235 0.95 -2.25 2.70
C ILE A 235 0.34 -3.60 2.37
N LEU A 236 0.70 -4.19 1.23
CA LEU A 236 0.23 -5.53 0.86
C LEU A 236 0.57 -6.55 1.96
N GLN A 237 1.81 -6.55 2.44
CA GLN A 237 2.26 -7.43 3.54
C GLN A 237 1.57 -7.16 4.88
N SER A 238 0.92 -6.00 5.04
CA SER A 238 0.17 -5.65 6.25
C SER A 238 -1.31 -6.05 6.16
N PHE A 239 -1.75 -6.63 5.04
CA PHE A 239 -3.10 -7.12 4.86
C PHE A 239 -3.42 -8.25 5.85
N PRO A 240 -4.47 -8.08 6.68
CA PRO A 240 -4.87 -9.12 7.62
C PRO A 240 -5.51 -10.30 6.89
N ILE A 241 -5.35 -11.50 7.45
CA ILE A 241 -6.15 -12.68 7.08
C ILE A 241 -7.32 -12.74 8.07
N PRO A 242 -8.57 -12.68 7.61
CA PRO A 242 -9.70 -12.88 8.51
C PRO A 242 -9.84 -14.36 8.85
N ASP A 243 -9.95 -14.68 10.13
CA ASP A 243 -10.17 -16.04 10.61
C ASP A 243 -11.67 -16.39 10.57
N ILE A 244 -12.19 -16.52 9.34
CA ILE A 244 -13.59 -16.83 9.05
C ILE A 244 -13.70 -17.85 7.93
N GLU A 245 -14.80 -18.59 7.92
CA GLU A 245 -15.27 -19.28 6.72
C GLU A 245 -15.86 -18.25 5.76
N TYR A 246 -15.13 -18.00 4.67
CA TYR A 246 -15.50 -17.00 3.68
C TYR A 246 -16.06 -17.67 2.43
N SER A 247 -17.34 -17.43 2.19
CA SER A 247 -18.11 -17.93 1.04
C SER A 247 -18.28 -16.89 -0.08
N GLY A 248 -17.63 -15.71 0.04
CA GLY A 248 -17.80 -14.57 -0.88
C GLY A 248 -18.78 -13.50 -0.40
N GLU A 249 -19.46 -13.69 0.73
CA GLU A 249 -20.36 -12.69 1.32
C GLU A 249 -19.57 -11.53 1.95
N HIS A 250 -19.54 -10.38 1.27
CA HIS A 250 -18.79 -9.19 1.71
C HIS A 250 -19.04 -8.80 3.18
N GLU A 251 -20.29 -8.87 3.65
CA GLU A 251 -20.67 -8.56 5.03
C GLU A 251 -19.86 -9.32 6.08
N LYS A 252 -19.48 -10.58 5.82
CA LYS A 252 -18.69 -11.36 6.78
C LYS A 252 -17.32 -10.73 7.06
N ILE A 253 -16.68 -10.14 6.05
CA ILE A 253 -15.39 -9.46 6.21
C ILE A 253 -15.57 -8.14 6.96
N TYR A 254 -16.60 -7.36 6.64
CA TYR A 254 -16.89 -6.13 7.36
C TYR A 254 -17.19 -6.39 8.83
N ASN A 255 -18.05 -7.37 9.12
CA ASN A 255 -18.39 -7.78 10.48
C ASN A 255 -17.15 -8.27 11.26
N TYR A 256 -16.30 -9.09 10.64
CA TYR A 256 -15.07 -9.58 11.29
C TYR A 256 -14.14 -8.44 11.74
N PHE A 257 -13.98 -7.40 10.92
CA PHE A 257 -13.15 -6.24 11.26
C PHE A 257 -13.92 -5.14 12.00
N ASN A 258 -15.19 -5.36 12.38
CA ASN A 258 -16.07 -4.38 13.00
C ASN A 258 -16.15 -3.06 12.19
N ILE A 259 -16.22 -3.16 10.86
CA ILE A 259 -16.43 -2.01 9.98
C ILE A 259 -17.89 -1.60 10.07
N THR A 260 -18.15 -0.34 10.40
CA THR A 260 -19.53 0.17 10.57
C THR A 260 -20.20 0.44 9.23
N GLU A 261 -21.53 0.55 9.22
CA GLU A 261 -22.28 0.90 8.00
C GLU A 261 -21.82 2.22 7.36
N ASP A 262 -21.55 3.25 8.17
CA ASP A 262 -20.98 4.51 7.70
C ASP A 262 -19.60 4.33 7.05
N GLU A 263 -18.75 3.48 7.62
CA GLU A 263 -17.44 3.15 7.06
C GLU A 263 -17.57 2.35 5.76
N ILE A 264 -18.53 1.42 5.65
CA ILE A 264 -18.84 0.67 4.43
C ILE A 264 -19.29 1.63 3.32
N ASN A 265 -20.23 2.52 3.62
CA ASN A 265 -20.70 3.54 2.69
C ASN A 265 -19.54 4.44 2.25
N TYR A 266 -18.67 4.82 3.18
CA TYR A 266 -17.48 5.61 2.91
C TYR A 266 -16.49 4.89 1.96
N ILE A 267 -16.23 3.60 2.21
CA ILE A 267 -15.38 2.75 1.35
C ILE A 267 -15.95 2.71 -0.06
N ASN A 268 -17.24 2.37 -0.21
CA ASN A 268 -17.89 2.21 -1.50
C ASN A 268 -17.93 3.52 -2.30
N ALA A 269 -18.16 4.67 -1.63
CA ALA A 269 -18.13 5.98 -2.26
C ALA A 269 -16.73 6.41 -2.77
N ASN A 270 -15.67 5.75 -2.30
CA ASN A 270 -14.28 6.08 -2.59
C ASN A 270 -13.51 4.99 -3.35
N LEU A 271 -14.17 3.93 -3.83
CA LEU A 271 -13.59 2.90 -4.71
C LEU A 271 -13.43 3.36 -6.16
#